data_AF-A0A424JX79-F1
#
_entry.id   AF-A0A424JX79-F1
#
_cell.length_a   1.000
_cell.length_b   1.000
_cell.length_c   1.000
_cell.angle_alpha   90.00
_cell.angle_beta   90.00
_cell.angle_gamma   90.00
#
_symmetry.space_group_name_H-M   'P 1'
#
loop_
_entity.id
_entity.type
_entity.pdbx_description
1 polymer ?
#
loop_
_entity_poly.entity_id
_entity_poly.type
_entity_poly.pdbx_seq_one_letter_code
_entity_poly.pdbx_strand_id
1 'polypeptide(L)'
;MASSAPWLDIQAITFALADLDGLSPSEIAHARAQASWRVRERSKELGSIWAGEPMPAGLVDAMHAVEVALERSQFAGVVELVWDGDGWLEVPMVELDAPQGTVGLAHPGTLLAPRTPLAWWAQSEPPSWLEVLPIDQCQRTHPGVPHQVYRQLSDEGRYESDHVQSVLDEPVPGMPLIVPVSEEGEPAGHFLMNARDWAQRQRDAGVPG
;
A
#
# COMPACT_ATOMS: atom_id res chain seq x y z
N MET A 1 16.65 1.10 39.47
CA MET A 1 16.74 1.75 38.15
C MET A 1 16.06 0.81 37.16
N ALA A 2 15.00 1.25 36.49
CA ALA A 2 14.43 0.49 35.38
C ALA A 2 15.49 0.39 34.26
N SER A 3 15.62 -0.78 33.65
CA SER A 3 16.54 -0.99 32.52
C SER A 3 16.08 -0.15 31.32
N SER A 4 16.97 0.65 30.72
CA SER A 4 16.70 1.38 29.48
C SER A 4 16.78 0.48 28.22
N ALA A 5 17.15 -0.79 28.38
CA ALA A 5 17.37 -1.70 27.27
C ALA A 5 16.12 -1.92 26.37
N PRO A 6 14.91 -2.13 26.90
CA PRO A 6 13.72 -2.34 26.06
C PRO A 6 13.37 -1.13 25.19
N TRP A 7 13.63 0.06 25.70
CA TRP A 7 13.45 1.33 24.97
C TRP A 7 14.45 1.47 23.82
N LEU A 8 15.74 1.20 24.07
CA LEU A 8 16.77 1.25 23.02
C LEU A 8 16.49 0.21 21.92
N ASP A 9 16.01 -0.97 22.30
CA ASP A 9 15.58 -2.00 21.35
C ASP A 9 14.44 -1.50 20.45
N ILE A 10 13.40 -0.84 21.00
CA ILE A 10 12.30 -0.28 20.20
C ILE A 10 12.84 0.75 19.19
N GLN A 11 13.68 1.69 19.63
CA GLN A 11 14.24 2.70 18.73
C GLN A 11 15.11 2.07 17.63
N ALA A 12 15.94 1.09 17.99
CA ALA A 12 16.78 0.38 17.03
C ALA A 12 15.92 -0.37 15.98
N ILE A 13 14.82 -0.99 16.40
CA ILE A 13 13.87 -1.63 15.49
C ILE A 13 13.22 -0.59 14.56
N THR A 14 12.79 0.57 15.08
CA THR A 14 12.23 1.65 14.25
C THR A 14 13.18 2.07 13.14
N PHE A 15 14.46 2.28 13.45
CA PHE A 15 15.46 2.65 12.44
C PHE A 15 15.72 1.51 11.44
N ALA A 16 15.80 0.26 11.91
CA ALA A 16 16.00 -0.89 11.04
C ALA A 16 14.83 -1.10 10.06
N LEU A 17 13.59 -0.84 10.50
CA LEU A 17 12.40 -0.93 9.65
C LEU A 17 12.36 0.15 8.56
N ALA A 18 13.02 1.30 8.79
CA ALA A 18 13.11 2.38 7.81
C ALA A 18 14.17 2.11 6.71
N ASP A 19 15.04 1.11 6.91
CA ASP A 19 16.18 0.80 6.04
C ASP A 19 16.07 -0.61 5.43
N LEU A 20 14.82 -1.05 5.17
CA LEU A 20 14.56 -2.34 4.54
C LEU A 20 14.77 -2.31 3.02
N ASP A 21 14.88 -1.12 2.44
CA ASP A 21 15.08 -0.95 1.00
C ASP A 21 16.43 -1.55 0.57
N GLY A 22 16.41 -2.36 -0.50
CA GLY A 22 17.59 -3.06 -1.01
C GLY A 22 17.76 -4.51 -0.54
N LEU A 23 16.93 -4.96 0.42
CA LEU A 23 16.80 -6.38 0.75
C LEU A 23 15.92 -7.12 -0.27
N SER A 24 16.10 -8.43 -0.39
CA SER A 24 15.17 -9.25 -1.18
C SER A 24 13.78 -9.33 -0.54
N PRO A 25 12.70 -9.58 -1.32
CA PRO A 25 11.36 -9.77 -0.79
C PRO A 25 11.27 -10.72 0.41
N SER A 26 11.97 -11.86 0.35
CA SER A 26 12.01 -12.84 1.44
C SER A 26 12.74 -12.33 2.69
N GLU A 27 13.80 -11.53 2.53
CA GLU A 27 14.53 -10.94 3.64
C GLU A 27 13.70 -9.84 4.32
N ILE A 28 12.98 -9.03 3.53
CA ILE A 28 12.05 -8.02 4.05
C ILE A 28 10.96 -8.70 4.87
N ALA A 29 10.29 -9.71 4.32
CA ALA A 29 9.23 -10.45 5.01
C ALA A 29 9.74 -11.06 6.33
N HIS A 30 10.94 -11.66 6.32
CA HIS A 30 11.55 -12.21 7.51
C HIS A 30 11.90 -11.14 8.55
N ALA A 31 12.52 -10.03 8.14
CA ALA A 31 12.89 -8.93 9.02
C ALA A 31 11.66 -8.30 9.69
N ARG A 32 10.58 -8.10 8.94
CA ARG A 32 9.31 -7.57 9.46
C ARG A 32 8.66 -8.53 10.46
N ALA A 33 8.62 -9.82 10.17
CA ALA A 33 8.10 -10.83 11.11
C ALA A 33 8.89 -10.81 12.43
N GLN A 34 10.23 -10.73 12.36
CA GLN A 34 11.08 -10.60 13.55
C GLN A 34 10.83 -9.29 14.31
N ALA A 35 10.75 -8.16 13.60
CA ALA A 35 10.49 -6.85 14.19
C ALA A 35 9.15 -6.82 14.92
N SER A 36 8.07 -7.29 14.27
CA SER A 36 6.73 -7.37 14.85
C SER A 36 6.72 -8.20 16.14
N TRP A 37 7.36 -9.37 16.13
CA TRP A 37 7.48 -10.20 17.34
C TRP A 37 8.28 -9.49 18.45
N ARG A 38 9.45 -8.91 18.13
CA ARG A 38 10.29 -8.21 19.12
C ARG A 38 9.59 -6.99 19.72
N VAL A 39 8.92 -6.19 18.90
CA VAL A 39 8.15 -5.02 19.36
C VAL A 39 7.06 -5.47 20.33
N ARG A 40 6.30 -6.52 20.00
CA ARG A 40 5.27 -7.06 20.90
C ARG A 40 5.85 -7.49 22.26
N GLU A 41 6.99 -8.18 22.26
CA GLU A 41 7.64 -8.61 23.51
C GLU A 41 8.17 -7.42 24.32
N ARG A 42 8.83 -6.45 23.67
CA ARG A 42 9.37 -5.25 24.35
C ARG A 42 8.28 -4.32 24.86
N SER A 43 7.19 -4.15 24.12
CA SER A 43 6.04 -3.35 24.57
C SER A 43 5.38 -3.95 25.82
N LYS A 44 5.26 -5.29 25.92
CA LYS A 44 4.78 -5.95 27.15
C LYS A 44 5.72 -5.73 28.33
N GLU A 45 7.03 -5.85 28.10
CA GLU A 45 8.04 -5.62 29.13
C GLU A 45 7.98 -4.17 29.66
N LEU A 46 7.89 -3.19 28.76
CA LEU A 46 7.74 -1.78 29.11
C LEU A 46 6.43 -1.50 29.85
N GLY A 47 5.31 -2.05 29.39
CA GLY A 47 4.03 -1.93 30.09
C GLY A 47 4.06 -2.51 31.50
N SER A 48 4.85 -3.57 31.72
CA SER A 48 5.04 -4.17 33.05
C SER A 48 5.92 -3.31 33.96
N ILE A 49 6.96 -2.68 33.42
CA ILE A 49 7.87 -1.78 34.16
C ILE A 49 7.12 -0.53 34.67
N TRP A 50 6.24 0.02 33.83
CA TRP A 50 5.47 1.24 34.13
C TRP A 50 4.05 0.92 34.63
N ALA A 51 3.81 -0.31 35.10
CA ALA A 51 2.51 -0.70 35.61
C ALA A 51 2.13 0.12 36.86
N GLY A 52 1.06 0.91 36.76
CA GLY A 52 0.58 1.76 37.86
C GLY A 52 1.20 3.16 37.91
N GLU A 53 2.09 3.49 36.98
CA GLU A 53 2.65 4.84 36.83
C GLU A 53 2.41 5.37 35.40
N PRO A 54 2.28 6.69 35.21
CA PRO A 54 2.21 7.25 33.86
C PRO A 54 3.53 7.04 33.13
N MET A 55 3.44 6.42 31.97
CA MET A 55 4.58 6.19 31.08
C MET A 55 5.15 7.54 30.58
N PRO A 56 6.49 7.70 30.52
CA PRO A 56 7.09 8.93 30.02
C PRO A 56 6.68 9.24 28.59
N ALA A 57 6.41 10.50 28.28
CA ALA A 57 5.94 10.93 26.96
C ALA A 57 6.86 10.46 25.82
N GLY A 58 8.17 10.62 25.96
CA GLY A 58 9.12 10.16 24.94
C GLY A 58 9.06 8.64 24.68
N LEU A 59 8.66 7.85 25.67
CA LEU A 59 8.46 6.40 25.52
C LEU A 59 7.19 6.08 24.74
N VAL A 60 6.11 6.79 25.03
CA VAL A 60 4.86 6.72 24.25
C VAL A 60 5.13 7.11 22.80
N ASP A 61 5.90 8.17 22.57
CA ASP A 61 6.25 8.63 21.22
C ASP A 61 7.04 7.58 20.43
N ALA A 62 7.99 6.86 21.05
CA ALA A 62 8.72 5.81 20.33
C ALA A 62 7.89 4.54 20.10
N MET A 63 6.97 4.20 21.01
CA MET A 63 6.01 3.12 20.78
C MET A 63 5.13 3.44 19.57
N HIS A 64 4.63 4.67 19.50
CA HIS A 64 3.89 5.13 18.33
C HIS A 64 4.76 5.13 17.07
N ALA A 65 6.01 5.60 17.15
CA ALA A 65 6.91 5.63 16.01
C ALA A 65 7.24 4.24 15.46
N VAL A 66 7.40 3.22 16.32
CA VAL A 66 7.66 1.85 15.86
C VAL A 66 6.42 1.21 15.25
N GLU A 67 5.22 1.53 15.73
CA GLU A 67 3.96 1.10 15.11
C GLU A 67 3.83 1.68 13.70
N VAL A 68 4.06 2.99 13.53
CA VAL A 68 4.07 3.65 12.21
C VAL A 68 5.14 3.05 11.30
N ALA A 69 6.33 2.72 11.82
CA ALA A 69 7.38 2.09 11.04
C ALA A 69 7.01 0.65 10.61
N LEU A 70 6.34 -0.12 11.48
CA LEU A 70 5.84 -1.45 11.14
C LEU A 70 4.77 -1.39 10.06
N GLU A 71 3.84 -0.45 10.14
CA GLU A 71 2.83 -0.22 9.11
C GLU A 71 3.47 0.16 7.77
N ARG A 72 4.37 1.14 7.75
CA ARG A 72 5.09 1.56 6.54
C ARG A 72 5.92 0.44 5.92
N SER A 73 6.54 -0.40 6.75
CA SER A 73 7.39 -1.48 6.27
C SER A 73 6.67 -2.48 5.37
N GLN A 74 5.33 -2.53 5.40
CA GLN A 74 4.55 -3.37 4.48
C GLN A 74 4.73 -2.99 3.01
N PHE A 75 5.19 -1.77 2.75
CA PHE A 75 5.47 -1.22 1.43
C PHE A 75 6.97 -1.14 1.13
N ALA A 76 7.84 -1.71 1.96
CA ALA A 76 9.27 -1.71 1.70
C ALA A 76 9.58 -2.38 0.34
N GLY A 77 10.44 -1.73 -0.44
CA GLY A 77 10.73 -2.14 -1.81
C GLY A 77 9.55 -2.03 -2.80
N VAL A 78 8.54 -1.20 -2.52
CA VAL A 78 7.39 -1.04 -3.42
C VAL A 78 7.83 -0.62 -4.83
N VAL A 79 7.20 -1.24 -5.81
CA VAL A 79 7.23 -0.84 -7.22
C VAL A 79 5.84 -0.40 -7.60
N GLU A 80 5.73 0.77 -8.22
CA GLU A 80 4.48 1.32 -8.73
C GLU A 80 4.56 1.47 -10.26
N LEU A 81 3.53 0.99 -10.94
CA LEU A 81 3.34 1.21 -12.38
C LEU A 81 2.41 2.38 -12.59
N VAL A 82 2.92 3.41 -13.25
CA VAL A 82 2.19 4.61 -13.62
C VAL A 82 1.95 4.58 -15.13
N TRP A 83 0.69 4.74 -15.55
CA TRP A 83 0.34 4.81 -16.97
C TRP A 83 0.91 6.09 -17.59
N ASP A 84 1.76 5.98 -18.63
CA ASP A 84 2.43 7.12 -19.27
C ASP A 84 2.00 7.33 -20.74
N GLY A 85 0.90 6.71 -21.15
CA GLY A 85 0.36 6.91 -22.50
C GLY A 85 -0.37 8.26 -22.66
N ASP A 86 -0.46 8.72 -23.91
CA ASP A 86 -1.06 10.02 -24.27
C ASP A 86 -2.58 10.10 -24.07
N GLY A 87 -3.25 8.96 -23.89
CA GLY A 87 -4.71 8.84 -23.81
C GLY A 87 -5.17 8.11 -22.56
N TRP A 88 -6.50 7.99 -22.42
CA TRP A 88 -7.10 7.19 -21.35
C TRP A 88 -6.82 5.71 -21.57
N LEU A 89 -6.49 5.01 -20.49
CA LEU A 89 -6.31 3.55 -20.49
C LEU A 89 -7.58 2.89 -19.98
N GLU A 90 -8.22 2.04 -20.78
CA GLU A 90 -9.12 1.04 -20.23
C GLU A 90 -8.29 -0.15 -19.71
N VAL A 91 -8.24 -0.32 -18.39
CA VAL A 91 -7.44 -1.37 -17.75
C VAL A 91 -7.89 -2.74 -18.29
N PRO A 92 -6.98 -3.54 -18.86
CA PRO A 92 -7.37 -4.81 -19.47
C PRO A 92 -7.79 -5.82 -18.41
N MET A 93 -8.52 -6.85 -18.85
CA MET A 93 -8.83 -7.99 -18.00
C MET A 93 -7.54 -8.74 -17.67
N VAL A 94 -7.36 -9.04 -16.38
CA VAL A 94 -6.27 -9.89 -15.90
C VAL A 94 -6.82 -11.04 -15.08
N GLU A 95 -6.15 -12.19 -15.15
CA GLU A 95 -6.36 -13.29 -14.22
C GLU A 95 -5.36 -13.14 -13.07
N LEU A 96 -5.88 -12.95 -11.87
CA LEU A 96 -5.06 -12.83 -10.67
C LEU A 96 -4.61 -14.22 -10.24
N ASP A 97 -3.30 -14.41 -10.15
CA ASP A 97 -2.68 -15.57 -9.49
C ASP A 97 -2.71 -15.40 -7.96
N ALA A 98 -2.25 -16.42 -7.22
CA ALA A 98 -2.09 -16.32 -5.77
C ALA A 98 -0.92 -15.36 -5.49
N PRO A 99 -1.17 -14.10 -5.12
CA PRO A 99 -0.11 -13.11 -5.11
C PRO A 99 0.76 -13.32 -3.88
N GLN A 100 2.07 -13.17 -4.06
CA GLN A 100 3.00 -13.08 -2.93
C GLN A 100 3.06 -11.61 -2.50
N GLY A 101 3.16 -11.34 -1.19
CA GLY A 101 3.31 -9.97 -0.68
C GLY A 101 2.06 -9.08 -0.79
N THR A 102 2.28 -7.77 -0.80
CA THR A 102 1.22 -6.76 -0.78
C THR A 102 1.06 -6.18 -2.18
N VAL A 103 -0.14 -6.29 -2.76
CA VAL A 103 -0.40 -6.02 -4.18
C VAL A 103 -1.68 -5.21 -4.33
N GLY A 104 -1.63 -4.17 -5.16
CA GLY A 104 -2.77 -3.36 -5.56
C GLY A 104 -2.88 -3.26 -7.07
N LEU A 105 -4.11 -3.33 -7.58
CA LEU A 105 -4.39 -3.20 -9.01
C LEU A 105 -5.68 -2.41 -9.25
N ALA A 106 -5.66 -1.48 -10.20
CA ALA A 106 -6.87 -0.83 -10.67
C ALA A 106 -7.85 -1.87 -11.23
N HIS A 107 -9.11 -1.80 -10.82
CA HIS A 107 -10.12 -2.78 -11.24
C HIS A 107 -10.14 -2.89 -12.78
N PRO A 108 -10.08 -4.09 -13.38
CA PRO A 108 -10.22 -4.27 -14.82
C PRO A 108 -11.43 -3.53 -15.39
N GLY A 109 -11.28 -2.85 -16.53
CA GLY A 109 -12.27 -1.94 -17.09
C GLY A 109 -12.27 -0.54 -16.48
N THR A 110 -11.40 -0.23 -15.52
CA THR A 110 -11.19 1.15 -15.07
C THR A 110 -10.69 1.99 -16.24
N LEU A 111 -11.27 3.16 -16.47
CA LEU A 111 -10.75 4.17 -17.37
C LEU A 111 -9.78 5.03 -16.56
N LEU A 112 -8.47 4.93 -16.81
CA LEU A 112 -7.43 5.66 -16.10
C LEU A 112 -6.89 6.81 -16.94
N ALA A 113 -6.76 7.98 -16.32
CA ALA A 113 -6.14 9.13 -16.95
C ALA A 113 -4.62 8.93 -17.13
N PRO A 114 -3.98 9.60 -18.11
CA PRO A 114 -2.53 9.67 -18.20
C PRO A 114 -1.86 10.07 -16.88
N ARG A 115 -0.67 9.51 -16.62
CA ARG A 115 0.18 9.74 -15.44
C ARG A 115 -0.46 9.31 -14.12
N THR A 116 -1.34 8.32 -14.17
CA THR A 116 -2.04 7.80 -13.00
C THR A 116 -1.50 6.41 -12.63
N PRO A 117 -1.28 6.12 -11.33
CA PRO A 117 -0.96 4.77 -10.87
C PRO A 117 -2.01 3.75 -11.31
N LEU A 118 -1.53 2.66 -11.90
CA LEU A 118 -2.33 1.53 -12.40
C LEU A 118 -2.27 0.35 -11.43
N ALA A 119 -1.07 0.08 -10.91
CA ALA A 119 -0.79 -1.08 -10.06
C ALA A 119 0.43 -0.80 -9.19
N TRP A 120 0.53 -1.51 -8.07
CA TRP A 120 1.73 -1.53 -7.25
C TRP A 120 1.88 -2.87 -6.55
N TRP A 121 3.12 -3.23 -6.23
CA TRP A 121 3.43 -4.41 -5.43
C TRP A 121 4.65 -4.17 -4.55
N ALA A 122 4.65 -4.79 -3.38
CA ALA A 122 5.76 -4.77 -2.43
C ALA A 122 5.99 -6.18 -1.88
N GLN A 123 7.23 -6.46 -1.47
CA GLN A 123 7.60 -7.77 -0.90
C GLN A 123 7.21 -8.95 -1.79
N SER A 124 7.34 -8.78 -3.10
CA SER A 124 6.98 -9.79 -4.09
C SER A 124 7.88 -9.68 -5.31
N GLU A 125 8.04 -10.81 -6.00
CA GLU A 125 8.46 -10.76 -7.40
C GLU A 125 7.40 -10.03 -8.24
N PRO A 126 7.76 -9.47 -9.41
CA PRO A 126 6.77 -8.87 -10.30
C PRO A 126 5.63 -9.87 -10.60
N PRO A 127 4.36 -9.50 -10.33
CA PRO A 127 3.24 -10.40 -10.57
C PRO A 127 3.14 -10.82 -12.05
N SER A 128 2.77 -12.07 -12.34
CA SER A 128 2.79 -12.57 -13.72
C SER A 128 1.77 -11.90 -14.63
N TRP A 129 0.65 -11.42 -14.08
CA TRP A 129 -0.38 -10.69 -14.83
C TRP A 129 0.09 -9.32 -15.34
N LEU A 130 1.27 -8.84 -14.94
CA LEU A 130 1.90 -7.66 -15.54
C LEU A 130 2.14 -7.82 -17.04
N GLU A 131 2.35 -9.04 -17.54
CA GLU A 131 2.57 -9.30 -18.97
C GLU A 131 1.36 -8.95 -19.85
N VAL A 132 0.16 -8.88 -19.26
CA VAL A 132 -1.09 -8.52 -19.94
C VAL A 132 -1.30 -7.00 -19.95
N LEU A 133 -0.68 -6.29 -19.03
CA LEU A 133 -0.74 -4.83 -18.95
C LEU A 133 0.14 -4.21 -20.05
N PRO A 134 -0.15 -2.97 -20.50
CA PRO A 134 0.67 -2.26 -21.47
C PRO A 134 1.96 -1.71 -20.82
N ILE A 135 2.77 -2.60 -20.22
CA ILE A 135 3.92 -2.25 -19.39
C ILE A 135 4.98 -1.42 -20.11
N ASP A 136 5.11 -1.57 -21.43
CA ASP A 136 6.04 -0.80 -22.26
C ASP A 136 5.65 0.69 -22.37
N GLN A 137 4.41 1.02 -22.02
CA GLN A 137 3.86 2.37 -21.96
C GLN A 137 3.64 2.85 -20.51
N CYS A 138 4.14 2.09 -19.54
CA CYS A 138 4.09 2.45 -18.13
C CYS A 138 5.48 2.84 -17.61
N GLN A 139 5.51 3.86 -16.76
CA GLN A 139 6.69 4.16 -15.96
C GLN A 139 6.69 3.30 -14.69
N ARG A 140 7.84 2.68 -14.38
CA ARG A 140 8.09 2.07 -13.07
C ARG A 140 8.68 3.11 -12.12
N THR A 141 8.06 3.28 -10.97
CA THR A 141 8.51 4.20 -9.91
C THR A 141 8.65 3.47 -8.57
N HIS A 142 9.37 4.09 -7.65
CA HIS A 142 9.65 3.56 -6.30
C HIS A 142 9.32 4.63 -5.26
N PRO A 143 8.03 4.87 -4.97
CA PRO A 143 7.62 5.99 -4.14
C PRO A 143 7.87 5.79 -2.62
N GLY A 144 8.36 4.61 -2.21
CA GLY A 144 8.50 4.21 -0.80
C GLY A 144 7.17 3.86 -0.13
N VAL A 145 6.08 4.52 -0.52
CA VAL A 145 4.70 4.18 -0.17
C VAL A 145 3.86 4.28 -1.46
N PRO A 146 3.04 3.28 -1.80
CA PRO A 146 2.25 3.33 -3.02
C PRO A 146 1.17 4.41 -2.94
N HIS A 147 0.71 4.82 -4.11
CA HIS A 147 -0.38 5.76 -4.24
C HIS A 147 -1.72 5.03 -4.49
N GLN A 148 -2.79 5.63 -3.95
CA GLN A 148 -4.18 5.35 -4.30
C GLN A 148 -4.70 6.46 -5.23
N VAL A 149 -5.68 6.09 -6.05
CA VAL A 149 -6.38 7.00 -6.94
C VAL A 149 -7.84 7.06 -6.51
N TYR A 150 -8.33 8.24 -6.17
CA TYR A 150 -9.71 8.51 -5.80
C TYR A 150 -10.41 9.27 -6.92
N ARG A 151 -11.41 8.66 -7.53
CA ARG A 151 -12.27 9.32 -8.50
C ARG A 151 -13.29 10.19 -7.81
N GLN A 152 -13.23 11.49 -8.09
CA GLN A 152 -14.20 12.46 -7.61
C GLN A 152 -15.39 12.51 -8.57
N LEU A 153 -16.57 12.38 -7.97
CA LEU A 153 -17.85 12.46 -8.66
C LEU A 153 -18.65 13.63 -8.08
N SER A 154 -19.37 14.34 -8.94
CA SER A 154 -20.34 15.35 -8.51
C SER A 154 -21.49 14.70 -7.73
N ASP A 155 -22.34 15.52 -7.10
CA ASP A 155 -23.55 15.05 -6.40
C ASP A 155 -24.51 14.28 -7.32
N GLU A 156 -24.48 14.55 -8.64
CA GLU A 156 -25.23 13.82 -9.67
C GLU A 156 -24.52 12.55 -10.17
N GLY A 157 -23.38 12.18 -9.58
CA GLY A 157 -22.58 11.01 -9.97
C GLY A 157 -21.80 11.20 -11.27
N ARG A 158 -21.47 12.45 -11.64
CA ARG A 158 -20.70 12.75 -12.85
C ARG A 158 -19.21 12.85 -12.55
N TYR A 159 -18.37 12.38 -13.46
CA TYR A 159 -16.92 12.52 -13.34
C TYR A 159 -16.49 13.99 -13.26
N GLU A 160 -15.66 14.31 -12.26
CA GLU A 160 -15.05 15.63 -12.10
C GLU A 160 -13.53 15.58 -12.23
N SER A 161 -12.86 14.71 -11.46
CA SER A 161 -11.41 14.56 -11.49
C SER A 161 -10.96 13.23 -10.87
N ASP A 162 -9.67 12.91 -11.02
CA ASP A 162 -9.01 11.85 -10.25
C ASP A 162 -7.95 12.49 -9.33
N HIS A 163 -7.93 12.08 -8.06
CA HIS A 163 -6.98 12.54 -7.06
C HIS A 163 -6.03 11.42 -6.66
N VAL A 164 -4.72 11.67 -6.74
CA VAL A 164 -3.68 10.70 -6.39
C VAL A 164 -3.06 11.08 -5.05
N GLN A 165 -3.02 10.15 -4.11
CA GLN A 165 -2.42 10.36 -2.78
C GLN A 165 -1.79 9.08 -2.24
N SER A 166 -0.94 9.19 -1.21
CA SER A 166 -0.38 8.03 -0.51
C SER A 166 -1.49 7.19 0.13
N VAL A 167 -1.33 5.86 0.13
CA VAL A 167 -2.27 4.94 0.81
C VAL A 167 -2.27 5.10 2.34
N LEU A 168 -1.26 5.76 2.91
CA LEU A 168 -1.15 6.03 4.35
C LEU A 168 -1.73 7.38 4.76
N ASP A 169 -2.10 8.24 3.79
CA ASP A 169 -2.75 9.51 4.10
C ASP A 169 -4.24 9.28 4.40
N GLU A 170 -4.86 10.21 5.11
CA GLU A 170 -6.30 10.16 5.36
C GLU A 170 -7.07 10.12 4.02
N PRO A 171 -8.01 9.17 3.82
CA PRO A 171 -8.74 9.05 2.56
C PRO A 171 -9.53 10.31 2.24
N VAL A 172 -9.34 10.85 1.03
CA VAL A 172 -10.20 11.92 0.51
C VAL A 172 -11.54 11.37 0.02
N PRO A 173 -12.60 12.20 -0.04
CA PRO A 173 -13.86 11.82 -0.66
C PRO A 173 -13.68 11.41 -2.13
N GLY A 174 -14.23 10.26 -2.50
CA GLY A 174 -14.18 9.73 -3.85
C GLY A 174 -14.25 8.22 -3.88
N MET A 175 -14.32 7.68 -5.09
CA MET A 175 -14.32 6.23 -5.33
C MET A 175 -12.89 5.75 -5.52
N PRO A 176 -12.35 4.88 -4.64
CA PRO A 176 -11.00 4.33 -4.82
C PRO A 176 -10.97 3.44 -6.07
N LEU A 177 -9.95 3.61 -6.90
CA LEU A 177 -9.82 2.88 -8.16
C LEU A 177 -8.88 1.68 -8.07
N ILE A 178 -7.84 1.77 -7.23
CA ILE A 178 -6.90 0.66 -6.98
C ILE A 178 -7.43 -0.19 -5.85
N VAL A 179 -7.61 -1.48 -6.13
CA VAL A 179 -8.11 -2.48 -5.20
C VAL A 179 -6.92 -3.26 -4.65
N PRO A 180 -6.75 -3.36 -3.31
CA PRO A 180 -5.82 -4.30 -2.71
C PRO A 180 -6.22 -5.73 -3.10
N VAL A 181 -5.36 -6.44 -3.80
CA VAL A 181 -5.56 -7.83 -4.20
C VAL A 181 -5.07 -8.76 -3.10
N SER A 182 -3.89 -8.47 -2.55
CA SER A 182 -3.34 -9.16 -1.39
C SER A 182 -2.65 -8.19 -0.44
N GLU A 183 -2.61 -8.59 0.83
CA GLU A 183 -1.83 -7.94 1.87
C GLU A 183 -0.94 -8.99 2.52
N GLU A 184 0.38 -8.82 2.44
CA GLU A 184 1.36 -9.77 2.98
C GLU A 184 1.19 -11.23 2.49
N GLY A 185 0.66 -11.41 1.28
CA GLY A 185 0.39 -12.71 0.67
C GLY A 185 -0.99 -13.31 1.03
N GLU A 186 -1.75 -12.65 1.89
CA GLU A 186 -3.13 -13.04 2.19
C GLU A 186 -4.11 -12.33 1.24
N PRO A 187 -5.13 -13.02 0.69
CA PRO A 187 -6.15 -12.38 -0.13
C PRO A 187 -6.89 -11.27 0.64
N ALA A 188 -6.89 -10.05 0.10
CA ALA A 188 -7.49 -8.88 0.74
C ALA A 188 -8.79 -8.45 0.07
N GLY A 189 -8.83 -8.46 -1.27
CA GLY A 189 -9.94 -7.94 -2.05
C GLY A 189 -10.23 -8.76 -3.30
N HIS A 190 -11.38 -8.48 -3.92
CA HIS A 190 -11.76 -9.04 -5.20
C HIS A 190 -12.62 -8.06 -6.00
N PHE A 191 -12.62 -8.23 -7.31
CA PHE A 191 -13.44 -7.42 -8.22
C PHE A 191 -14.90 -7.87 -8.15
N LEU A 192 -15.77 -6.96 -7.67
CA LEU A 192 -17.20 -7.24 -7.49
C LEU A 192 -17.99 -7.17 -8.80
N MET A 193 -17.47 -6.46 -9.80
CA MET A 193 -18.09 -6.28 -11.10
C MET A 193 -17.21 -6.89 -12.19
N ASN A 194 -17.80 -7.36 -13.28
CA ASN A 194 -17.00 -7.68 -14.45
C ASN A 194 -16.49 -6.38 -15.11
N ALA A 195 -15.37 -6.48 -15.81
CA ALA A 195 -14.71 -5.33 -16.42
C ALA A 195 -15.60 -4.52 -17.36
N ARG A 196 -16.45 -5.20 -18.15
CA ARG A 196 -17.31 -4.54 -19.13
C ARG A 196 -18.36 -3.66 -18.45
N ASP A 197 -19.06 -4.19 -17.45
CA ASP A 197 -20.08 -3.45 -16.72
C ASP A 197 -19.44 -2.31 -15.92
N TRP A 198 -18.25 -2.53 -15.38
CA TRP A 198 -17.48 -1.49 -14.69
C TRP A 198 -17.07 -0.35 -15.62
N ALA A 199 -16.53 -0.66 -16.81
CA ALA A 199 -16.19 0.33 -17.82
C ALA A 199 -17.44 1.11 -18.27
N GLN A 200 -18.57 0.41 -18.49
CA GLN A 200 -19.81 1.06 -18.89
C GLN A 200 -20.29 2.07 -17.84
N ARG A 201 -20.25 1.73 -16.55
CA ARG A 201 -20.63 2.66 -15.47
C ARG A 201 -19.78 3.94 -15.45
N GLN A 202 -18.48 3.82 -15.74
CA GLN A 202 -17.59 4.98 -15.80
C GLN A 202 -17.90 5.85 -17.03
N ARG A 203 -18.16 5.24 -18.19
CA ARG A 203 -18.61 5.99 -19.38
C ARG A 203 -19.95 6.68 -19.14
N ASP A 204 -20.88 6.00 -18.46
CA ASP A 204 -22.19 6.58 -18.09
C ASP A 204 -22.03 7.76 -17.14
N ALA A 205 -21.05 7.71 -16.22
CA ALA A 205 -20.66 8.83 -15.35
C ALA A 205 -19.94 9.95 -16.11
N GLY A 206 -19.57 9.75 -17.39
CA GLY A 206 -18.90 10.75 -18.22
C GLY A 206 -17.38 10.77 -18.08
N VAL A 207 -16.77 9.69 -17.56
CA VAL A 207 -15.32 9.53 -17.60
C VAL A 207 -14.87 9.45 -19.07
N PRO A 208 -13.84 10.20 -19.48
CA PRO A 208 -13.35 10.13 -20.85
C PRO A 208 -12.82 8.72 -21.19
N GLY A 209 -12.92 8.36 -22.46
CA GLY A 209 -12.38 7.11 -23.02
C GLY A 209 -11.52 7.37 -24.24
#